data_AF-A0A0E9TRU9-F1
#
_entry.id   AF-A0A0E9TRU9-F1
#
_cell.length_a   1.000
_cell.length_b   1.000
_cell.length_c   1.000
_cell.angle_alpha   90.00
_cell.angle_beta   90.00
_cell.angle_gamma   90.00
#
_symmetry.space_group_name_H-M   'P 1'
#
loop_
_entity.id
_entity.type
_entity.pdbx_description
1 polymer ?
#
loop_
_entity_poly.entity_id
_entity_poly.type
_entity_poly.pdbx_seq_one_letter_code
_entity_poly.pdbx_strand_id
1 'polypeptide(L)' 'MIALDSLLGAGPDWGELMSRAGFHGGDSDSTAVIACCCWGLLYGTEGVPECNYRNLEYRNRLESSAEKLYALSH' A
#
# COMPACT_ATOMS: atom_id res chain seq x y z
N MET A 1 15.69 0.92 -7.01
CA MET A 1 14.22 0.71 -6.95
C MET A 1 13.75 1.09 -5.56
N ILE A 2 13.15 2.27 -5.39
CA ILE A 2 12.81 2.81 -4.06
C ILE A 2 11.68 1.99 -3.41
N ALA A 3 10.68 1.53 -4.17
CA ALA A 3 9.56 0.76 -3.62
C ALA A 3 9.98 -0.58 -2.99
N LEU A 4 10.85 -1.33 -3.66
CA LEU A 4 11.38 -2.60 -3.13
C LEU A 4 12.29 -2.37 -1.92
N ASP A 5 13.17 -1.36 -1.98
CA ASP A 5 14.03 -1.01 -0.84
C ASP A 5 13.19 -0.61 0.39
N SER A 6 12.11 0.15 0.17
CA SER A 6 11.16 0.54 1.22
C SER A 6 10.44 -0.67 1.81
N LEU A 7 9.95 -1.60 0.98
CA LEU A 7 9.28 -2.83 1.43
C LEU A 7 10.20 -3.68 2.31
N LEU A 8 11.46 -3.86 1.88
CA LEU A 8 12.46 -4.63 2.63
C LEU A 8 12.90 -3.93 3.92
N GLY A 9 13.01 -2.60 3.90
CA GLY A 9 13.43 -1.79 5.04
C GLY A 9 12.36 -1.58 6.10
N ALA A 10 11.08 -1.61 5.72
CA ALA A 10 9.96 -1.33 6.62
C ALA A 10 9.44 -2.55 7.38
N GLY A 11 9.55 -3.76 6.81
CA GLY A 11 8.88 -4.94 7.36
C GLY A 11 7.38 -4.66 7.56
N PRO A 12 6.76 -5.03 8.71
CA PRO A 12 5.36 -4.77 9.00
C PRO A 12 5.08 -3.36 9.53
N ASP A 13 6.04 -2.42 9.51
CA ASP A 13 5.82 -1.06 10.00
C ASP A 13 5.31 -0.14 8.87
N TRP A 14 4.02 0.19 8.91
CA TRP A 14 3.39 1.10 7.95
C TRP A 14 4.02 2.51 7.95
N GLY A 15 4.40 3.03 9.11
CA GLY A 15 4.99 4.36 9.25
C GLY A 15 6.39 4.41 8.61
N GLU A 16 7.19 3.37 8.82
CA GLU A 16 8.50 3.23 8.18
C GLU A 16 8.37 3.05 6.66
N LEU A 17 7.38 2.28 6.19
CA LEU A 17 7.11 2.13 4.75
C LEU A 17 6.82 3.48 4.12
N MET A 18 5.91 4.28 4.70
CA MET A 18 5.55 5.58 4.14
C MET A 18 6.70 6.59 4.22
N SER A 19 7.48 6.55 5.29
CA SER A 19 8.67 7.41 5.44
C SER A 19 9.72 7.15 4.36
N ARG A 20 9.84 5.91 3.88
CA ARG A 20 10.77 5.54 2.80
C ARG A 20 10.17 5.68 1.40
N ALA A 21 8.94 5.21 1.21
CA ALA A 21 8.33 5.06 -0.12
C ALA A 21 7.49 6.25 -0.56
N GLY A 22 6.84 6.96 0.37
CA GLY A 22 5.85 7.99 0.06
C GLY A 22 6.26 9.40 0.42
N PHE A 23 7.22 9.58 1.33
CA PHE A 23 7.64 10.89 1.83
C PHE A 23 9.09 11.21 1.42
N HIS A 24 9.33 11.30 0.10
CA HIS A 24 10.64 11.68 -0.45
C HIS A 24 10.49 12.67 -1.61
N GLY A 25 11.55 13.42 -1.93
CA GLY A 25 11.52 14.49 -2.95
C GLY A 25 11.59 14.02 -4.41
N GLY A 26 11.21 12.77 -4.67
CA GLY A 26 11.24 12.17 -6.02
C GLY A 26 9.83 11.97 -6.56
N ASP A 27 9.68 11.01 -7.47
CA ASP A 27 8.38 10.52 -7.94
C ASP A 27 7.74 9.58 -6.87
N SER A 28 7.28 10.22 -5.80
CA SER A 28 6.93 9.54 -4.55
C SER A 28 5.56 8.88 -4.57
N ASP A 29 4.58 9.41 -5.28
CA ASP A 29 3.27 8.77 -5.44
C ASP A 29 3.39 7.48 -6.27
N SER A 30 4.17 7.50 -7.35
CA SER A 30 4.49 6.30 -8.14
C SER A 30 5.25 5.25 -7.33
N THR A 31 6.15 5.68 -6.45
CA THR A 31 6.88 4.78 -5.55
C THR A 31 5.97 4.20 -4.47
N ALA A 32 5.15 5.05 -3.83
CA ALA A 32 4.24 4.67 -2.77
C ALA A 32 3.18 3.67 -3.25
N VAL A 33 2.58 3.88 -4.43
CA VAL A 33 1.52 2.98 -4.91
C VAL A 33 2.03 1.55 -5.12
N ILE A 34 3.25 1.40 -5.63
CA ILE A 34 3.88 0.08 -5.81
C ILE A 34 4.21 -0.54 -4.45
N ALA A 35 4.84 0.22 -3.55
CA ALA A 35 5.25 -0.27 -2.24
C ALA A 35 4.05 -0.68 -1.37
N CYS A 36 3.01 0.16 -1.30
CA CYS A 36 1.80 -0.09 -0.51
C CYS A 36 1.00 -1.28 -1.05
N CYS A 37 0.95 -1.48 -2.38
CA CYS A 37 0.30 -2.65 -2.97
C CYS A 37 0.98 -3.95 -2.51
N CYS A 38 2.31 -4.04 -2.63
CA CYS A 38 3.06 -5.20 -2.19
C CYS A 38 2.99 -5.40 -0.67
N TRP A 39 3.09 -4.33 0.10
CA TRP A 39 3.01 -4.38 1.56
C TRP A 39 1.61 -4.84 2.03
N GLY A 40 0.55 -4.32 1.42
CA GLY A 40 -0.83 -4.69 1.73
C GLY A 40 -1.15 -6.15 1.41
N LEU A 41 -0.51 -6.75 0.40
CA LEU A 41 -0.62 -8.19 0.14
C LEU A 41 0.02 -9.05 1.25
N LEU A 42 1.04 -8.55 1.93
CA LEU A 42 1.75 -9.27 3.00
C LEU A 42 1.11 -9.06 4.37
N TYR A 43 0.65 -7.84 4.66
CA TYR A 43 0.27 -7.41 6.01
C TYR A 43 -1.17 -6.88 6.10
N GLY A 44 -1.90 -6.84 4.99
CA GLY A 44 -3.27 -6.31 4.95
C GLY A 44 -3.31 -4.82 5.27
N THR A 45 -4.12 -4.45 6.26
CA THR A 45 -4.28 -3.07 6.75
C THR A 45 -3.92 -2.93 8.23
N GLU A 46 -3.26 -3.94 8.81
CA GLU A 46 -2.87 -3.91 10.22
C GLU A 46 -1.88 -2.77 10.50
N GLY A 47 -2.13 -1.94 11.51
CA GLY A 47 -1.27 -0.80 11.83
C GLY A 47 -1.41 0.41 10.88
N VAL A 48 -2.24 0.34 9.83
CA VAL A 48 -2.56 1.49 8.97
C VAL A 48 -3.62 2.36 9.66
N PRO A 49 -3.36 3.66 9.92
CA PRO A 49 -4.35 4.56 10.48
C PRO A 49 -5.61 4.59 9.62
N GLU A 50 -6.78 4.40 10.23
CA GLU A 50 -8.04 4.29 9.48
C GLU A 50 -8.34 5.55 8.64
N CYS A 51 -7.92 6.72 9.11
CA CYS A 51 -8.06 7.97 8.37
C CYS A 51 -7.34 7.95 7.01
N ASN A 52 -6.34 7.10 6.81
CA ASN A 52 -5.60 7.00 5.55
C ASN A 52 -6.42 6.38 4.42
N TYR A 53 -7.42 5.56 4.74
CA TYR A 53 -8.21 4.85 3.72
C TYR A 53 -9.72 4.95 3.91
N ARG A 54 -10.21 5.42 5.08
CA ARG A 54 -11.65 5.42 5.40
C ARG A 54 -12.50 6.03 4.30
N ASN A 55 -12.09 7.21 3.84
CA ASN A 55 -12.78 8.04 2.85
C ASN A 55 -11.99 8.15 1.54
N LEU A 56 -11.19 7.13 1.19
CA LEU A 56 -10.37 7.14 -0.02
C LEU A 56 -11.25 7.25 -1.27
N GLU A 57 -10.81 8.06 -2.24
CA GLU A 57 -11.47 8.14 -3.54
C GLU A 57 -11.55 6.74 -4.17
N TYR A 58 -12.73 6.37 -4.68
CA TYR A 58 -12.98 5.06 -5.28
C TYR A 58 -12.83 3.85 -4.36
N ARG A 59 -12.80 4.00 -3.02
CA ARG A 59 -12.69 2.87 -2.08
C ARG A 59 -13.58 1.68 -2.43
N ASN A 60 -14.88 1.90 -2.61
CA ASN A 60 -15.82 0.82 -2.94
C ASN A 60 -15.49 0.13 -4.28
N ARG A 61 -14.95 0.86 -5.27
CA ARG A 61 -14.52 0.29 -6.55
C ARG A 61 -13.24 -0.53 -6.39
N LEU A 62 -12.30 -0.08 -5.55
CA LEU A 62 -11.06 -0.79 -5.25
C LEU A 62 -11.37 -2.11 -4.54
N GLU A 63 -12.17 -2.08 -3.48
CA GLU A 63 -12.56 -3.26 -2.70
C GLU A 63 -13.33 -4.27 -3.57
N SER A 64 -14.34 -3.83 -4.33
CA SER A 64 -15.07 -4.71 -5.24
C SER A 64 -14.20 -5.32 -6.34
N SER A 65 -13.18 -4.59 -6.81
CA SER A 65 -12.24 -5.12 -7.81
C SER A 65 -11.30 -6.16 -7.18
N ALA A 66 -10.81 -5.92 -5.96
CA ALA A 66 -9.97 -6.86 -5.23
C ALA A 66 -10.69 -8.19 -4.97
N GLU A 67 -11.95 -8.13 -4.51
CA GLU A 67 -12.80 -9.33 -4.32
C GLU A 67 -12.96 -10.14 -5.61
N LYS A 68 -13.24 -9.46 -6.74
CA LYS A 68 -13.38 -10.12 -8.05
C LYS A 68 -12.08 -10.74 -8.53
N LEU A 69 -10.95 -10.06 -8.34
CA LEU A 69 -9.63 -10.58 -8.70
C LEU A 69 -9.29 -11.83 -7.87
N TYR A 70 -9.58 -11.80 -6.57
CA TYR A 70 -9.41 -12.96 -5.68
C TYR A 70 -10.33 -14.12 -6.07
N ALA A 71 -11.57 -13.83 -6.45
CA ALA A 71 -12.50 -14.85 -6.92
C ALA A 71 -12.07 -15.52 -8.24
N LEU A 72 -11.21 -14.87 -9.03
CA LEU A 72 -10.68 -15.41 -10.29
C LEU A 72 -9.32 -16.12 -10.14
N SER A 73 -8.68 -16.06 -8.97
CA SER A 73 -7.34 -16.62 -8.77
C SER A 73 -7.34 -18.11 -8.40
N HIS A 74 -8.49 -18.77 -8.45
CA HIS A 74 -8.68 -20.21 -8.18
C HIS A 74 -9.51 -20.85 -9.30
#